data_AF-A0A8T8S9L9-F1
#
_entry.id   AF-A0A8T8S9L9-F1
#
_cell.length_a   1.000
_cell.length_b   1.000
_cell.length_c   1.000
_cell.angle_alpha   90.00
_cell.angle_beta   90.00
_cell.angle_gamma   90.00
#
_symmetry.space_group_name_H-M   'P 1'
#
loop_
_entity.id
_entity.type
_entity.pdbx_description
1 polymer ?
#
loop_
_entity_poly.entity_id
_entity_poly.type
_entity_poly.pdbx_seq_one_letter_code
_entity_poly.pdbx_strand_id
1 'polypeptide(L)'
;MAISTTAHSQPPEAHRIESDNDQDHEGTPSTSQTIPLAQDPASKPVTPLPKMSLAIVFLVRIAEPINFTFILPFINSYVWDLNVTRDRSRVGIYAGIIESLFAVSQLFTVLHWASLSDRIGRRPVLIVGTIGLTISAVLFGLAETFAMAVFARCLTGLLNGNVALLRSIVGEVCDETNLAKGFVLLPLAWNAGASIGPLLGGFLVSPATRF
;
A
#
# COMPACT_ATOMS: atom_id res chain seq x y z
N MET A 1 -37.75 34.94 49.62
CA MET A 1 -37.87 35.21 51.07
C MET A 1 -37.01 34.16 51.75
N ALA A 2 -35.70 34.45 51.90
CA ALA A 2 -35.05 34.82 53.17
C ALA A 2 -35.16 33.64 54.19
N ILE A 3 -34.12 33.14 54.87
CA ILE A 3 -32.98 33.84 55.49
C ILE A 3 -31.96 32.79 55.99
N SER A 4 -30.67 33.19 56.04
CA SER A 4 -29.68 32.91 57.12
C SER A 4 -29.13 31.48 57.31
N THR A 5 -27.89 31.21 57.78
CA THR A 5 -26.72 31.97 58.28
C THR A 5 -25.66 30.90 58.61
N THR A 6 -24.44 30.88 58.03
CA THR A 6 -23.12 31.31 58.57
C THR A 6 -22.66 30.80 59.95
N ALA A 7 -21.50 30.11 59.99
CA ALA A 7 -20.38 30.18 60.97
C ALA A 7 -19.50 28.91 60.76
N HIS A 8 -18.20 28.87 60.48
CA HIS A 8 -16.98 29.62 60.84
C HIS A 8 -16.58 29.51 62.32
N SER A 9 -15.64 28.59 62.65
CA SER A 9 -14.42 28.86 63.44
C SER A 9 -13.57 27.60 63.76
N GLN A 10 -12.27 27.76 63.48
CA GLN A 10 -11.02 27.02 63.81
C GLN A 10 -10.72 26.90 65.34
N PRO A 11 -9.54 26.42 65.85
CA PRO A 11 -8.48 25.49 65.39
C PRO A 11 -7.94 24.56 66.56
N PRO A 12 -6.62 24.30 66.80
CA PRO A 12 -6.05 22.95 66.95
C PRO A 12 -5.57 22.60 68.38
N GLU A 13 -5.35 21.31 68.67
CA GLU A 13 -4.65 20.88 69.90
C GLU A 13 -3.32 20.22 69.58
N ALA A 14 -2.26 20.84 70.09
CA ALA A 14 -0.95 20.23 70.28
C ALA A 14 -0.72 20.14 71.80
N HIS A 15 -0.38 18.96 72.33
CA HIS A 15 0.87 18.69 73.05
C HIS A 15 0.84 17.31 73.74
N ARG A 16 2.06 16.72 73.89
CA ARG A 16 2.53 15.88 75.02
C ARG A 16 2.26 14.35 74.89
N ILE A 17 3.17 13.40 75.14
CA ILE A 17 4.42 13.30 75.91
C ILE A 17 5.34 12.25 75.27
N GLU A 18 6.64 12.46 75.41
CA GLU A 18 7.78 11.58 75.15
C GLU A 18 7.82 10.33 76.05
N SER A 19 8.10 9.15 75.49
CA SER A 19 8.66 8.04 76.26
C SER A 19 9.65 7.27 75.40
N ASP A 20 10.90 7.60 75.65
CA ASP A 20 12.12 6.85 75.38
C ASP A 20 11.97 5.36 75.74
N ASN A 21 12.27 4.46 74.80
CA ASN A 21 12.82 3.13 75.12
C ASN A 21 13.40 2.47 73.85
N ASP A 22 14.72 2.46 73.79
CA ASP A 22 15.62 1.49 73.17
C ASP A 22 15.01 0.36 72.32
N GLN A 23 15.42 0.30 71.05
CA GLN A 23 15.83 -0.95 70.41
C GLN A 23 16.54 -0.67 69.07
N ASP A 24 17.87 -0.80 69.14
CA ASP A 24 18.75 -1.49 68.21
C ASP A 24 18.59 -1.25 66.69
N HIS A 25 19.66 -0.67 66.15
CA HIS A 25 20.00 -0.67 64.73
C HIS A 25 20.13 -2.11 64.18
N GLU A 26 19.03 -2.70 63.74
CA GLU A 26 19.05 -3.77 62.73
C GLU A 26 18.71 -3.19 61.36
N GLY A 27 19.68 -3.23 60.46
CA GLY A 27 19.54 -2.73 59.09
C GLY A 27 18.34 -3.36 58.40
N THR A 28 17.33 -2.55 58.09
CA THR A 28 16.34 -2.89 57.08
C THR A 28 17.10 -3.26 55.80
N PRO A 29 16.98 -4.48 55.27
CA PRO A 29 17.40 -4.72 53.91
C PRO A 29 16.50 -3.83 53.07
N SER A 30 17.10 -2.85 52.38
CA SER A 30 16.45 -2.21 51.24
C SER A 30 15.77 -3.33 50.48
N THR A 31 14.44 -3.35 50.52
CA THR A 31 13.66 -4.21 49.67
C THR A 31 13.98 -3.70 48.27
N SER A 32 15.04 -4.26 47.67
CA SER A 32 15.24 -4.26 46.24
C SER A 32 14.01 -4.93 45.71
N GLN A 33 12.96 -4.13 45.50
CA GLN A 33 11.89 -4.44 44.60
C GLN A 33 12.60 -4.70 43.28
N THR A 34 12.91 -5.97 43.06
CA THR A 34 13.25 -6.48 41.75
C THR A 34 11.99 -6.19 40.97
N ILE A 35 11.98 -5.06 40.26
CA ILE A 35 11.03 -4.80 39.18
C ILE A 35 11.02 -6.13 38.43
N PRO A 36 9.88 -6.86 38.37
CA PRO A 36 9.82 -8.06 37.58
C PRO A 36 10.31 -7.64 36.21
N LEU A 37 11.50 -8.10 35.83
CA LEU A 37 12.06 -7.84 34.52
C LEU A 37 10.93 -8.20 33.58
N ALA A 38 10.35 -7.21 32.92
CA ALA A 38 9.21 -7.41 32.03
C ALA A 38 9.58 -8.64 31.21
N GLN A 39 8.84 -9.73 31.40
CA GLN A 39 9.16 -11.00 30.74
C GLN A 39 9.38 -10.62 29.28
N ASP A 40 10.62 -10.76 28.82
CA ASP A 40 11.01 -10.41 27.45
C ASP A 40 9.98 -11.14 26.59
N PRO A 41 9.03 -10.42 25.97
CA PRO A 41 7.77 -11.03 25.55
C PRO A 41 8.17 -12.12 24.57
N ALA A 42 8.01 -13.37 25.03
CA ALA A 42 8.61 -14.54 24.44
C ALA A 42 8.64 -14.39 22.92
N SER A 43 9.83 -14.23 22.34
CA SER A 43 10.00 -13.94 20.93
C SER A 43 9.12 -14.89 20.13
N LYS A 44 8.00 -14.38 19.59
CA LYS A 44 7.03 -15.22 18.89
C LYS A 44 7.81 -16.08 17.88
N PRO A 45 7.66 -17.41 17.89
CA PRO A 45 8.43 -18.26 16.98
C PRO A 45 8.19 -17.79 15.56
N VAL A 46 9.28 -17.58 14.80
CA VAL A 46 9.21 -16.99 13.45
C VAL A 46 8.40 -17.92 12.54
N THR A 47 7.17 -17.55 12.21
CA THR A 47 6.35 -18.33 11.27
C THR A 47 7.04 -18.31 9.90
N PRO A 48 7.32 -19.49 9.29
CA PRO A 48 7.91 -19.55 7.97
C PRO A 48 6.96 -18.92 6.94
N LEU A 49 7.52 -18.12 6.03
CA LEU A 49 6.75 -17.48 4.96
C LEU A 49 6.06 -18.56 4.10
N PRO A 50 4.76 -18.41 3.76
CA PRO A 50 4.08 -19.29 2.81
C PRO A 50 4.60 -19.03 1.39
N LYS A 51 5.76 -19.63 1.08
CA LYS A 51 6.56 -19.32 -0.12
C LYS A 51 5.77 -19.45 -1.43
N MET A 52 4.93 -20.48 -1.56
CA MET A 52 4.17 -20.73 -2.80
C MET A 52 3.08 -19.69 -3.05
N SER A 53 2.26 -19.37 -2.04
CA SER A 53 1.21 -18.36 -2.17
C SER A 53 1.80 -16.98 -2.43
N LEU A 54 2.87 -16.63 -1.71
CA LEU A 54 3.56 -15.35 -1.84
C LEU A 54 4.29 -15.24 -3.19
N ALA A 55 4.87 -16.33 -3.71
CA ALA A 55 5.49 -16.37 -5.03
C ALA A 55 4.45 -16.17 -6.15
N ILE A 56 3.27 -16.81 -6.07
CA ILE A 56 2.20 -16.61 -7.05
C ILE A 56 1.72 -15.16 -7.04
N VAL A 57 1.45 -14.62 -5.85
CA VAL A 57 1.05 -13.21 -5.68
C VAL A 57 2.11 -12.27 -6.23
N PHE A 58 3.39 -12.55 -5.98
CA PHE A 58 4.51 -11.78 -6.49
C PHE A 58 4.63 -11.83 -8.02
N LEU A 59 4.50 -13.02 -8.63
CA LEU A 59 4.54 -13.18 -10.09
C LEU A 59 3.40 -12.42 -10.77
N VAL A 60 2.18 -12.55 -10.25
CA VAL A 60 1.03 -11.78 -10.76
C VAL A 60 1.26 -10.28 -10.58
N ARG A 61 1.82 -9.87 -9.44
CA ARG A 61 2.14 -8.47 -9.19
C ARG A 61 3.21 -7.93 -10.13
N ILE A 62 4.18 -8.71 -10.60
CA ILE A 62 5.18 -8.21 -11.57
C ILE A 62 4.54 -7.87 -12.93
N ALA A 63 3.47 -8.56 -13.34
CA ALA A 63 2.85 -8.32 -14.64
C ALA A 63 2.22 -6.92 -14.78
N GLU A 64 1.69 -6.35 -13.70
CA GLU A 64 1.08 -5.02 -13.69
C GLU A 64 2.05 -3.87 -14.03
N PRO A 65 3.16 -3.67 -13.29
CA PRO A 65 4.14 -2.64 -13.60
C PRO A 65 4.79 -2.86 -14.97
N ILE A 66 4.93 -4.10 -15.45
CA ILE A 66 5.38 -4.36 -16.84
C ILE A 66 4.37 -3.75 -17.83
N ASN A 67 3.08 -4.07 -17.70
CA ASN A 67 2.02 -3.52 -18.55
C ASN A 67 1.86 -2.01 -18.40
N PHE A 68 2.19 -1.43 -17.24
CA PHE A 68 2.13 0.01 -17.08
C PHE A 68 3.33 0.72 -17.74
N THR A 69 4.53 0.15 -17.60
CA THR A 69 5.77 0.82 -18.02
C THR A 69 6.22 0.50 -19.44
N PHE A 70 5.77 -0.61 -20.04
CA PHE A 70 6.11 -0.94 -21.44
C PHE A 70 5.61 0.10 -22.43
N ILE A 71 4.61 0.89 -22.04
CA ILE A 71 3.95 1.85 -22.92
C ILE A 71 4.73 3.15 -23.10
N LEU A 72 5.45 3.54 -22.06
CA LEU A 72 6.21 4.79 -21.98
C LEU A 72 7.22 4.98 -23.13
N PRO A 73 8.03 3.98 -23.55
CA PRO A 73 8.98 4.18 -24.65
C PRO A 73 8.34 4.38 -26.02
N PHE A 74 7.10 3.92 -26.25
CA PHE A 74 6.49 3.95 -27.59
C PHE A 74 5.26 4.84 -27.71
N ILE A 75 4.68 5.30 -26.60
CA ILE A 75 3.43 6.08 -26.60
C ILE A 75 3.53 7.36 -27.44
N ASN A 76 4.71 8.00 -27.47
CA ASN A 76 4.92 9.18 -28.31
C ASN A 76 4.92 8.82 -29.81
N SER A 77 5.62 7.76 -30.21
CA SER A 77 5.56 7.26 -31.60
C SER A 77 4.15 6.85 -31.98
N TYR A 78 3.45 6.16 -31.08
CA TYR A 78 2.07 5.72 -31.28
C TYR A 78 1.10 6.91 -31.48
N VAL A 79 1.19 7.95 -30.66
CA VAL A 79 0.37 9.17 -30.84
C VAL A 79 0.71 9.90 -32.15
N TRP A 80 1.98 9.86 -32.58
CA TRP A 80 2.39 10.40 -33.86
C TRP A 80 1.79 9.62 -35.03
N ASP A 81 1.82 8.29 -34.98
CA ASP A 81 1.30 7.39 -36.02
C ASP A 81 -0.23 7.46 -36.14
N LEU A 82 -0.93 7.79 -35.05
CA LEU A 82 -2.36 8.07 -35.03
C LEU A 82 -2.74 9.42 -35.69
N ASN A 83 -1.76 10.19 -36.17
CA ASN A 83 -1.94 11.51 -36.81
C ASN A 83 -2.79 12.51 -36.00
N VAL A 84 -2.71 12.45 -34.67
CA VAL A 84 -3.52 13.29 -33.75
C VAL A 84 -3.16 14.77 -33.85
N THR A 85 -1.90 15.07 -34.14
CA THR A 85 -1.37 16.43 -34.30
C THR A 85 -0.31 16.46 -35.39
N ARG A 86 -0.23 17.56 -36.14
CA ARG A 86 0.84 17.81 -37.13
C ARG A 86 2.11 18.39 -36.50
N ASP A 87 2.04 18.76 -35.22
CA ASP A 87 3.11 19.40 -34.48
C ASP A 87 3.76 18.40 -33.51
N ARG A 88 5.03 18.06 -33.76
CA ARG A 88 5.80 17.13 -32.91
C ARG A 88 5.95 17.62 -31.47
N SER A 89 5.93 18.93 -31.23
CA SER A 89 6.04 19.47 -29.87
C SER A 89 4.83 19.14 -28.99
N ARG A 90 3.67 18.87 -29.61
CA ARG A 90 2.41 18.58 -28.91
C ARG A 90 2.17 17.10 -28.66
N VAL A 91 2.93 16.20 -29.27
CA VAL A 91 2.78 14.75 -29.11
C VAL A 91 2.84 14.34 -27.64
N GLY A 92 3.79 14.91 -26.88
CA GLY A 92 3.91 14.65 -25.45
C GLY A 92 2.70 15.11 -24.63
N ILE A 93 2.00 16.17 -25.06
CA ILE A 93 0.78 16.65 -24.40
C ILE A 93 -0.34 15.62 -24.57
N TYR A 94 -0.52 15.09 -25.78
CA TYR A 94 -1.53 14.06 -26.04
C TYR A 94 -1.24 12.74 -25.33
N ALA A 95 0.03 12.32 -25.27
CA ALA A 95 0.46 11.19 -24.45
C ALA A 95 0.14 11.43 -22.97
N GLY A 96 0.41 12.63 -22.46
CA GLY A 96 0.06 13.04 -21.10
C GLY A 96 -1.45 13.03 -20.84
N ILE A 97 -2.28 13.44 -21.80
CA ILE A 97 -3.75 13.38 -21.69
C ILE A 97 -4.23 11.93 -21.54
N ILE A 98 -3.68 11.00 -22.34
CA ILE A 98 -4.01 9.57 -22.25
C ILE A 98 -3.71 9.04 -20.83
N GLU A 99 -2.52 9.31 -20.30
CA GLU A 99 -2.13 8.86 -18.95
C GLU A 99 -2.93 9.57 -17.84
N SER A 100 -3.27 10.84 -18.03
CA SER A 100 -4.07 11.61 -17.06
C SER A 100 -5.48 11.04 -16.95
N LEU A 101 -6.11 10.68 -18.07
CA LEU A 101 -7.44 10.05 -18.07
C LEU A 101 -7.42 8.66 -17.44
N PHE A 102 -6.34 7.90 -17.65
CA PHE A 102 -6.10 6.66 -16.90
C PHE A 102 -6.07 6.91 -15.39
N ALA A 103 -5.29 7.88 -14.92
CA ALA A 103 -5.16 8.19 -13.49
C ALA A 103 -6.48 8.67 -12.87
N VAL A 104 -7.23 9.53 -13.58
CA VAL A 104 -8.56 9.98 -13.16
C VAL A 104 -9.53 8.80 -13.06
N SER A 105 -9.57 7.94 -14.06
CA SER A 105 -10.42 6.74 -14.06
C SER A 105 -10.10 5.83 -12.87
N GLN A 106 -8.81 5.62 -12.60
CA GLN A 106 -8.34 4.83 -11.48
C GLN A 106 -8.70 5.44 -10.12
N LEU A 107 -8.62 6.78 -9.99
CA LEU A 107 -8.99 7.47 -8.76
C LEU A 107 -10.45 7.20 -8.36
N PHE A 108 -11.36 7.17 -9.33
CA PHE A 108 -12.77 6.88 -9.05
C PHE A 108 -13.01 5.42 -8.66
N THR A 109 -12.28 4.46 -9.23
CA THR A 109 -12.56 3.04 -9.03
C THR A 109 -11.75 2.38 -7.92
N VAL A 110 -10.61 2.94 -7.50
CA VAL A 110 -9.71 2.29 -6.54
C VAL A 110 -10.40 1.95 -5.21
N LEU A 111 -11.24 2.86 -4.69
CA LEU A 111 -12.00 2.64 -3.46
C LEU A 111 -13.14 1.63 -3.65
N HIS A 112 -13.77 1.65 -4.83
CA HIS A 112 -14.84 0.71 -5.17
C HIS A 112 -14.31 -0.73 -5.21
N TRP A 113 -13.15 -0.95 -5.83
CA TRP A 113 -12.52 -2.28 -5.86
C TRP A 113 -12.07 -2.76 -4.48
N ALA A 114 -11.55 -1.85 -3.65
CA ALA A 114 -11.20 -2.19 -2.27
C ALA A 114 -12.43 -2.68 -1.50
N SER A 115 -13.52 -1.90 -1.49
CA SER A 115 -14.76 -2.25 -0.81
C SER A 115 -15.42 -3.50 -1.38
N LEU A 116 -15.39 -3.67 -2.71
CA LEU A 116 -15.92 -4.88 -3.36
C LEU A 116 -15.12 -6.11 -2.92
N SER A 117 -13.78 -6.01 -2.85
CA SER A 117 -12.91 -7.10 -2.42
C SER A 117 -13.18 -7.58 -1.00
N ASP A 118 -13.61 -6.69 -0.12
CA ASP A 118 -13.96 -7.03 1.26
C ASP A 118 -15.29 -7.80 1.34
N ARG A 119 -16.20 -7.61 0.37
CA ARG A 119 -17.52 -8.29 0.34
C ARG A 119 -17.51 -9.64 -0.36
N ILE A 120 -16.86 -9.74 -1.52
CA ILE A 120 -16.86 -10.97 -2.34
C ILE A 120 -15.59 -11.81 -2.18
N GLY A 121 -14.64 -11.33 -1.38
CA GLY A 121 -13.34 -11.96 -1.15
C GLY A 121 -12.27 -11.47 -2.12
N ARG A 122 -11.02 -11.39 -1.65
CA ARG A 122 -9.93 -10.73 -2.39
C ARG A 122 -9.44 -11.50 -3.62
N ARG A 123 -9.42 -12.83 -3.54
CA ARG A 123 -8.91 -13.70 -4.62
C ARG A 123 -9.70 -13.58 -5.93
N PRO A 124 -11.05 -13.71 -5.96
CA PRO A 124 -11.81 -13.57 -7.21
C PRO A 124 -11.70 -12.17 -7.80
N VAL A 125 -11.69 -11.12 -6.96
CA VAL A 125 -11.55 -9.74 -7.43
C VAL A 125 -10.22 -9.49 -8.10
N LEU A 126 -9.13 -10.00 -7.52
CA LEU A 126 -7.80 -9.88 -8.11
C LEU A 126 -7.75 -10.56 -9.49
N ILE A 127 -8.32 -11.75 -9.64
CA ILE A 127 -8.36 -12.47 -10.91
C ILE A 127 -9.16 -11.68 -11.96
N VAL A 128 -10.35 -11.18 -11.60
CA VAL A 128 -11.19 -10.37 -12.49
C VAL A 128 -10.47 -9.08 -12.91
N GLY A 129 -9.79 -8.41 -11.97
CA GLY A 129 -8.99 -7.22 -12.25
C GLY A 129 -7.84 -7.50 -13.21
N THR A 130 -7.09 -8.59 -13.00
CA THR A 130 -6.00 -9.00 -13.90
C THR A 130 -6.51 -9.37 -15.30
N ILE A 131 -7.62 -10.11 -15.41
CA ILE A 131 -8.23 -10.44 -16.72
C ILE A 131 -8.68 -9.15 -17.43
N GLY A 132 -9.33 -8.25 -16.69
CA GLY A 132 -9.75 -6.95 -17.18
C GLY A 132 -8.57 -6.12 -17.72
N LEU A 133 -7.46 -6.12 -17.00
CA LEU A 133 -6.21 -5.47 -17.42
C LEU A 133 -5.67 -6.08 -18.71
N THR A 134 -5.64 -7.41 -18.84
CA THR A 134 -5.20 -8.10 -20.06
C THR A 134 -6.08 -7.74 -21.26
N ILE A 135 -7.41 -7.78 -21.10
CA ILE A 135 -8.34 -7.42 -22.17
C ILE A 135 -8.14 -5.95 -22.60
N SER A 136 -7.99 -5.05 -21.64
CA SER A 136 -7.79 -3.62 -21.91
C SER A 136 -6.45 -3.34 -22.58
N ALA A 137 -5.39 -4.08 -22.21
CA ALA A 137 -4.08 -4.00 -22.85
C ALA A 137 -4.13 -4.46 -24.32
N VAL A 138 -4.84 -5.56 -24.60
CA VAL A 138 -5.07 -6.03 -25.98
C VAL A 138 -5.89 -5.00 -26.77
N LEU A 139 -6.94 -4.45 -26.17
CA LEU A 139 -7.77 -3.41 -26.80
C LEU A 139 -6.96 -2.15 -27.13
N PHE A 140 -6.03 -1.76 -26.25
CA PHE A 140 -5.11 -0.65 -26.52
C PHE A 140 -4.14 -0.98 -27.66
N GLY A 141 -3.60 -2.21 -27.72
CA GLY A 141 -2.71 -2.64 -28.80
C GLY A 141 -3.40 -2.68 -30.17
N LEU A 142 -4.71 -2.90 -30.20
CA LEU A 142 -5.54 -2.88 -31.42
C LEU A 142 -6.14 -1.50 -31.73
N ALA A 143 -5.86 -0.48 -30.91
CA ALA A 143 -6.47 0.83 -31.10
C ALA A 143 -5.84 1.57 -32.28
N GLU A 144 -6.65 1.83 -33.31
CA GLU A 144 -6.25 2.59 -34.52
C GLU A 144 -6.64 4.07 -34.45
N THR A 145 -7.34 4.49 -33.39
CA THR A 145 -7.78 5.87 -33.20
C THR A 145 -7.45 6.37 -31.81
N PHE A 146 -7.22 7.68 -31.68
CA PHE A 146 -6.95 8.31 -30.38
C PHE A 146 -8.08 8.08 -29.36
N ALA A 147 -9.35 8.13 -29.82
CA ALA A 147 -10.49 7.90 -28.94
C ALA A 147 -10.53 6.45 -28.41
N MET A 148 -10.23 5.47 -29.26
CA MET A 148 -10.16 4.05 -28.85
C MET A 148 -8.99 3.81 -27.89
N ALA A 149 -7.84 4.46 -28.13
CA ALA A 149 -6.69 4.41 -27.24
C ALA A 149 -7.04 4.97 -25.85
N VAL A 150 -7.66 6.16 -25.80
CA VAL A 150 -8.16 6.78 -24.56
C VAL A 150 -9.16 5.88 -23.85
N PHE A 151 -10.14 5.33 -24.57
CA PHE A 151 -11.13 4.43 -23.99
C PHE A 151 -10.49 3.19 -23.37
N ALA A 152 -9.56 2.53 -24.10
CA ALA A 152 -8.84 1.37 -23.60
C ALA A 152 -8.02 1.71 -22.34
N ARG A 153 -7.44 2.91 -22.26
CA ARG A 153 -6.71 3.36 -21.07
C ARG A 153 -7.61 3.69 -19.90
N CYS A 154 -8.74 4.34 -20.14
CA CYS A 154 -9.75 4.54 -19.11
C CYS A 154 -10.21 3.19 -18.58
N LEU A 155 -10.49 2.21 -19.45
CA LEU A 155 -10.88 0.86 -19.05
C LEU A 155 -9.80 0.18 -18.21
N THR A 156 -8.53 0.29 -18.60
CA THR A 156 -7.38 -0.15 -17.79
C THR A 156 -7.41 0.50 -16.41
N GLY A 157 -7.59 1.82 -16.30
CA GLY A 157 -7.68 2.52 -15.02
C GLY A 157 -8.88 2.07 -14.18
N LEU A 158 -10.04 1.91 -14.81
CA LEU A 158 -11.26 1.45 -14.17
C LEU A 158 -11.10 0.05 -13.58
N LEU A 159 -10.36 -0.85 -14.25
CA LEU A 159 -10.16 -2.24 -13.82
C LEU A 159 -8.92 -2.45 -12.95
N ASN A 160 -8.10 -1.42 -12.72
CA ASN A 160 -6.82 -1.50 -12.00
C ASN A 160 -6.93 -1.14 -10.50
N GLY A 161 -7.62 -2.01 -9.74
CA GLY A 161 -7.72 -1.93 -8.27
C GLY A 161 -6.65 -2.76 -7.51
N ASN A 162 -5.86 -3.56 -8.23
CA ASN A 162 -5.05 -4.64 -7.66
C ASN A 162 -4.01 -4.18 -6.63
N VAL A 163 -3.51 -2.95 -6.78
CA VAL A 163 -2.52 -2.33 -5.89
C VAL A 163 -3.00 -2.29 -4.42
N ALA A 164 -4.28 -2.05 -4.18
CA ALA A 164 -4.86 -2.07 -2.84
C ALA A 164 -5.10 -3.51 -2.37
N LEU A 165 -5.67 -4.36 -3.23
CA LEU A 165 -5.96 -5.76 -2.90
C LEU A 165 -4.71 -6.54 -2.49
N LEU A 166 -3.59 -6.34 -3.19
CA LEU A 166 -2.34 -7.04 -2.91
C LEU A 166 -1.77 -6.70 -1.54
N ARG A 167 -1.87 -5.45 -1.10
CA ARG A 167 -1.46 -5.06 0.26
C ARG A 167 -2.30 -5.78 1.30
N SER A 168 -3.60 -5.87 1.08
CA SER A 168 -4.49 -6.59 1.99
C SER A 168 -4.27 -8.11 1.96
N ILE A 169 -4.04 -8.71 0.79
CA ILE A 169 -3.71 -10.15 0.67
C ILE A 169 -2.41 -10.46 1.42
N VAL A 170 -1.37 -9.63 1.27
CA VAL A 170 -0.13 -9.80 2.03
C VAL A 170 -0.41 -9.68 3.53
N GLY A 171 -1.24 -8.72 3.96
CA GLY A 171 -1.64 -8.59 5.36
C GLY A 171 -2.44 -9.78 5.91
N GLU A 172 -3.20 -10.48 5.08
CA GLU A 172 -3.97 -11.67 5.49
C GLU A 172 -3.15 -12.97 5.48
N VAL A 173 -2.12 -13.04 4.63
CA VAL A 173 -1.27 -14.22 4.46
C VAL A 173 -0.04 -14.18 5.38
N CYS A 174 0.35 -13.00 5.85
CA CYS A 174 1.50 -12.79 6.72
C CYS A 174 1.09 -12.57 8.18
N ASP A 175 1.89 -13.12 9.09
CA ASP A 175 1.80 -12.87 10.54
C ASP A 175 2.74 -11.72 10.94
N GLU A 176 2.60 -11.18 12.15
CA GLU A 176 3.46 -10.11 12.69
C GLU A 176 4.97 -10.39 12.52
N THR A 177 5.38 -11.66 12.61
CA THR A 177 6.79 -12.07 12.49
C THR A 177 7.33 -12.02 11.06
N ASN A 178 6.47 -12.02 10.04
CA ASN A 178 6.87 -12.11 8.64
C ASN A 178 6.22 -11.05 7.73
N LEU A 179 5.31 -10.24 8.26
CA LEU A 179 4.63 -9.12 7.61
C LEU A 179 5.60 -8.14 6.94
N ALA A 180 6.65 -7.74 7.66
CA ALA A 180 7.67 -6.83 7.12
C ALA A 180 8.33 -7.40 5.84
N LYS A 181 8.63 -8.71 5.82
CA LYS A 181 9.20 -9.38 4.65
C LYS A 181 8.21 -9.43 3.49
N GLY A 182 6.93 -9.70 3.77
CA GLY A 182 5.86 -9.70 2.76
C GLY A 182 5.65 -8.33 2.13
N PHE A 183 5.60 -7.26 2.94
CA PHE A 183 5.40 -5.90 2.44
C PHE A 183 6.58 -5.39 1.62
N VAL A 184 7.81 -5.81 1.89
CA VAL A 184 9.00 -5.47 1.08
C VAL A 184 8.93 -6.08 -0.33
N LEU A 185 8.24 -7.20 -0.52
CA LEU A 185 8.09 -7.81 -1.84
C LEU A 185 7.23 -6.97 -2.79
N LEU A 186 6.28 -6.18 -2.27
CA LEU A 186 5.39 -5.35 -3.08
C LEU A 186 6.13 -4.25 -3.88
N PRO A 187 6.95 -3.38 -3.25
CA PRO A 187 7.78 -2.42 -3.97
C PRO A 187 8.90 -3.10 -4.76
N LEU A 188 9.43 -4.23 -4.31
CA LEU A 188 10.42 -5.00 -5.08
C LEU A 188 9.86 -5.46 -6.42
N ALA A 189 8.66 -6.04 -6.40
CA ALA A 189 7.94 -6.45 -7.61
C ALA A 189 7.67 -5.26 -8.54
N TRP A 190 7.26 -4.12 -7.98
CA TRP A 190 7.05 -2.89 -8.75
C TRP A 190 8.31 -2.46 -9.49
N ASN A 191 9.44 -2.35 -8.79
CA ASN A 191 10.71 -1.93 -9.38
C ASN A 191 11.24 -2.94 -10.40
N ALA A 192 11.10 -4.24 -10.13
CA ALA A 192 11.49 -5.29 -11.07
C ALA A 192 10.70 -5.18 -12.38
N GLY A 193 9.37 -5.09 -12.30
CA GLY A 193 8.54 -4.96 -13.49
C GLY A 193 8.71 -3.61 -14.20
N ALA A 194 8.91 -2.52 -13.46
CA ALA A 194 9.17 -1.20 -14.02
C ALA A 194 10.53 -1.09 -14.75
N SER A 195 11.47 -1.98 -14.43
CA SER A 195 12.73 -2.09 -15.16
C SER A 195 12.56 -2.92 -16.44
N ILE A 196 11.79 -4.01 -16.37
CA ILE A 196 11.56 -4.92 -17.51
C ILE A 196 10.65 -4.28 -18.57
N GLY A 197 9.62 -3.54 -18.16
CA GLY A 197 8.63 -2.98 -19.07
C GLY A 197 9.23 -2.08 -20.16
N PRO A 198 10.00 -1.02 -19.83
CA PRO A 198 10.60 -0.14 -20.83
C PRO A 198 11.61 -0.86 -21.73
N LEU A 199 12.29 -1.88 -21.22
CA LEU A 199 13.16 -2.73 -22.05
C LEU A 199 12.33 -3.42 -23.14
N LEU A 200 11.26 -4.12 -22.75
CA LEU A 200 10.35 -4.79 -23.69
C LEU A 200 9.71 -3.80 -24.67
N GLY A 201 9.19 -2.68 -24.17
CA GLY A 201 8.57 -1.64 -24.99
C GLY A 201 9.56 -1.03 -26.00
N GLY A 202 10.78 -0.73 -25.56
CA GLY A 202 11.83 -0.19 -26.42
C GLY A 202 12.30 -1.16 -27.50
N PHE A 203 12.38 -2.47 -27.21
CA PHE A 203 12.68 -3.49 -28.21
C PHE A 203 11.60 -3.60 -29.30
N LEU A 204 10.33 -3.34 -28.95
CA LEU A 204 9.19 -3.47 -29.88
C LEU A 204 8.97 -2.23 -30.78
N VAL A 205 9.51 -1.06 -30.42
CA VAL A 205 9.31 0.21 -31.17
C VAL A 205 9.88 0.19 -32.57
N SER A 206 10.94 -0.58 -32.85
CA SER A 206 11.55 -0.61 -34.18
C SER A 206 12.26 -1.93 -34.46
N PRO A 207 11.52 -2.96 -34.90
CA PRO A 207 12.12 -4.17 -35.46
C PRO A 207 12.72 -3.91 -36.85
N ALA A 208 12.12 -2.98 -37.62
CA ALA A 208 12.37 -2.77 -39.05
C ALA A 208 13.62 -1.92 -39.39
N THR A 209 14.27 -1.28 -38.42
CA THR A 209 15.56 -0.58 -38.63
C THR A 209 16.77 -1.39 -38.15
N ARG A 210 16.53 -2.59 -37.59
CA ARG A 210 17.59 -3.46 -37.07
C ARG A 210 18.01 -4.58 -38.02
N PHE A 211 17.36 -4.72 -39.18
CA PHE A 211 17.71 -5.67 -40.24
C PHE A 211 17.55 -5.04 -41.62
#